data_AF-A0A6S7K2E0-F1
#
_entry.id   AF-A0A6S7K2E0-F1
#
_cell.length_a   1.000
_cell.length_b   1.000
_cell.length_c   1.000
_cell.angle_alpha   90.00
_cell.angle_beta   90.00
_cell.angle_gamma   90.00
#
_symmetry.space_group_name_H-M   'P 1'
#
loop_
_entity.id
_entity.type
_entity.pdbx_description
1 polymer ?
#
loop_
_entity_poly.entity_id
_entity_poly.type
_entity_poly.pdbx_seq_one_letter_code
_entity_poly.pdbx_strand_id
1 'polypeptide(L)'
;MVLIARSRDLGMKDVLQYSLRPVPLPSATVEGNLVKTAMSKLLNTIESETQDAFVESVDGESSLIVDAMAILQKMKVYVTSSTFGELAHDLLMKIIKMATLSRSKRIDFVGDRYPAHSIKNLEREKRSEGCDTTSSFHGKGKATTLKVARSKDVHLSCFANLGTSVSPSDEITLQLSNYVCHFYGYEHQSDVNLVRYLALKAGKCEEELLPPNEDSLLLHIYRAVYQCYIWRNATQPILKLPNFTEHGWSIDESGKVCVKWMSLPPAPDSMFVLVNCKSTKGCENNRCSCKKSGLQCTDVCKCCDCKNGKADSDDPDDSDNDVFECSDCSIDSKQESD
;
A
#
# COMPACT_ATOMS: atom_id res chain seq x y z
N MET A 1 -11.76 2.13 -15.97
CA MET A 1 -11.74 3.55 -15.56
C MET A 1 -11.56 4.41 -16.78
N VAL A 2 -12.26 5.53 -16.81
CA VAL A 2 -12.35 6.44 -17.95
C VAL A 2 -12.09 7.82 -17.24
N LEU A 3 -11.14 8.67 -17.67
CA LEU A 3 -10.70 10.05 -17.32
C LEU A 3 -10.77 11.10 -18.48
N ILE A 4 -11.78 12.00 -18.52
CA ILE A 4 -12.04 13.00 -19.59
C ILE A 4 -11.78 14.29 -18.84
N ALA A 5 -10.81 15.09 -19.25
CA ALA A 5 -10.83 16.50 -18.88
C ALA A 5 -11.74 17.19 -19.90
N ARG A 6 -13.07 17.23 -19.68
CA ARG A 6 -14.02 17.68 -20.72
C ARG A 6 -14.09 19.19 -20.88
N SER A 7 -13.61 19.93 -19.90
CA SER A 7 -13.75 21.37 -19.92
C SER A 7 -12.83 21.95 -18.86
N ARG A 8 -12.08 22.97 -19.27
CA ARG A 8 -11.02 23.68 -18.55
C ARG A 8 -9.66 23.09 -18.85
N ASP A 9 -8.71 24.00 -18.92
CA ASP A 9 -7.34 23.89 -19.37
C ASP A 9 -6.45 22.99 -18.48
N LEU A 10 -7.02 21.95 -17.88
CA LEU A 10 -6.39 21.13 -16.84
C LEU A 10 -5.55 20.04 -17.50
N GLY A 11 -4.26 20.03 -17.20
CA GLY A 11 -3.34 18.98 -17.65
C GLY A 11 -3.65 17.66 -16.97
N MET A 12 -3.45 16.53 -17.67
CA MET A 12 -3.58 15.19 -17.07
C MET A 12 -2.65 14.99 -15.88
N LYS A 13 -1.51 15.70 -15.88
CA LYS A 13 -0.57 15.75 -14.76
C LYS A 13 -1.21 16.31 -13.49
N ASP A 14 -2.04 17.35 -13.60
CA ASP A 14 -2.72 17.99 -12.46
C ASP A 14 -3.86 17.12 -11.94
N VAL A 15 -4.64 16.52 -12.85
CA VAL A 15 -5.74 15.62 -12.50
C VAL A 15 -5.26 14.42 -11.68
N LEU A 16 -4.11 13.86 -12.04
CA LEU A 16 -3.57 12.67 -11.39
C LEU A 16 -2.94 12.91 -10.02
N GLN A 17 -2.79 14.17 -9.59
CA GLN A 17 -2.46 14.50 -8.20
C GLN A 17 -3.60 14.15 -7.23
N TYR A 18 -4.82 13.99 -7.75
CA TYR A 18 -5.99 13.60 -6.97
C TYR A 18 -6.33 12.12 -7.17
N SER A 19 -7.03 11.53 -6.20
CA SER A 19 -7.64 10.22 -6.38
C SER A 19 -8.85 10.34 -7.27
N LEU A 20 -9.07 9.35 -8.12
CA LEU A 20 -10.12 9.34 -9.13
C LEU A 20 -11.43 8.75 -8.58
N ARG A 21 -11.45 8.48 -7.28
CA ARG A 21 -12.55 7.88 -6.53
C ARG A 21 -12.54 8.44 -5.12
N PRO A 22 -13.63 8.27 -4.35
CA PRO A 22 -13.68 8.63 -2.94
C PRO A 22 -12.62 7.95 -2.05
N VAL A 23 -11.97 6.89 -2.55
CA VAL A 23 -10.85 6.20 -1.90
C VAL A 23 -9.70 5.96 -2.90
N PRO A 24 -8.43 6.00 -2.46
CA PRO A 24 -7.27 5.77 -3.31
C PRO A 24 -7.11 4.26 -3.55
N LEU A 25 -7.60 3.78 -4.70
CA LEU A 25 -7.58 2.36 -5.04
C LEU A 25 -6.18 1.69 -5.11
N PRO A 26 -5.04 2.41 -5.27
CA PRO A 26 -3.74 1.79 -5.06
C PRO A 26 -3.56 1.21 -3.66
N SER A 27 -4.30 1.72 -2.65
CA SER A 27 -4.15 1.34 -1.24
C SER A 27 -5.47 1.05 -0.53
N ALA A 28 -6.61 1.06 -1.21
CA ALA A 28 -7.91 0.78 -0.64
C ALA A 28 -8.71 -0.15 -1.57
N THR A 29 -9.56 -0.99 -1.01
CA THR A 29 -10.59 -1.67 -1.80
C THR A 29 -11.66 -0.68 -2.25
N VAL A 30 -12.49 -1.07 -3.22
CA VAL A 30 -13.63 -0.26 -3.68
C VAL A 30 -14.64 0.05 -2.55
N GLU A 31 -14.65 -0.75 -1.50
CA GLU A 31 -15.48 -0.58 -0.28
C GLU A 31 -14.80 0.31 0.78
N GLY A 32 -13.59 0.80 0.51
CA GLY A 32 -12.80 1.60 1.47
C GLY A 32 -12.15 0.77 2.58
N ASN A 33 -12.01 -0.54 2.38
CA ASN A 33 -11.26 -1.42 3.28
C ASN A 33 -9.76 -1.43 2.93
N LEU A 34 -8.93 -1.92 3.85
CA LEU A 34 -7.50 -2.11 3.60
C LEU A 34 -7.29 -3.18 2.52
N VAL A 35 -6.35 -2.94 1.60
CA VAL A 35 -5.85 -3.97 0.70
C VAL A 35 -4.90 -4.87 1.48
N LYS A 36 -5.22 -6.17 1.53
CA LYS A 36 -4.42 -7.15 2.28
C LYS A 36 -3.62 -8.05 1.35
N THR A 37 -2.50 -8.56 1.87
CA THR A 37 -1.63 -9.49 1.15
C THR A 37 -1.21 -10.64 2.05
N ALA A 38 -1.13 -11.85 1.51
CA ALA A 38 -0.74 -13.03 2.28
C ALA A 38 0.69 -12.90 2.84
N MET A 39 0.83 -13.10 4.15
CA MET A 39 2.09 -12.99 4.88
C MET A 39 3.01 -14.21 4.73
N SER A 40 2.45 -15.39 4.40
CA SER A 40 3.16 -16.68 4.39
C SER A 40 4.44 -16.70 3.54
N LYS A 41 4.43 -16.03 2.38
CA LYS A 41 5.62 -15.97 1.51
C LYS A 41 6.77 -15.17 2.14
N LEU A 42 6.47 -14.08 2.85
CA LEU A 42 7.49 -13.25 3.50
C LEU A 42 8.14 -14.01 4.65
N LEU A 43 7.33 -14.70 5.46
CA LEU A 43 7.83 -15.49 6.60
C LEU A 43 8.82 -16.55 6.11
N ASN A 44 8.46 -17.34 5.09
CA ASN A 44 9.34 -18.36 4.53
C ASN A 44 10.66 -17.77 3.99
N THR A 45 10.62 -16.59 3.37
CA THR A 45 11.83 -15.91 2.88
C THR A 45 12.74 -15.51 4.04
N ILE A 46 12.20 -14.92 5.11
CA ILE A 46 12.99 -14.52 6.27
C ILE A 46 13.55 -15.75 6.99
N GLU A 47 12.72 -16.76 7.25
CA GLU A 47 13.13 -18.00 7.92
C GLU A 47 14.27 -18.70 7.19
N SER A 48 14.27 -18.71 5.85
CA SER A 48 15.33 -19.32 5.05
C SER A 48 16.69 -18.63 5.19
N GLU A 49 16.72 -17.40 5.71
CA GLU A 49 17.93 -16.58 5.87
C GLU A 49 18.35 -16.44 7.33
N THR A 50 17.60 -17.03 8.26
CA THR A 50 17.88 -17.00 9.70
C THR A 50 18.27 -18.38 10.19
N GLN A 51 19.09 -18.42 11.24
CA GLN A 51 19.34 -19.66 11.98
C GLN A 51 18.46 -19.66 13.23
N ASP A 52 18.10 -20.86 13.69
CA ASP A 52 17.42 -21.01 14.97
C ASP A 52 18.26 -20.35 16.08
N ALA A 53 17.62 -19.45 16.84
CA ALA A 53 18.24 -18.85 18.00
C ALA A 53 18.27 -19.89 19.13
N PHE A 54 19.35 -20.67 19.21
CA PHE A 54 19.59 -21.57 20.33
C PHE A 54 20.05 -20.76 21.53
N VAL A 55 19.24 -20.76 22.59
CA VAL A 55 19.65 -20.23 23.90
C VAL A 55 20.21 -21.40 24.70
N GLU A 56 21.54 -21.47 24.80
CA GLU A 56 22.26 -22.58 25.48
C GLU A 56 22.03 -22.58 27.00
N SER A 57 21.95 -21.40 27.61
CA SER A 57 21.60 -21.24 29.02
C SER A 57 20.87 -19.91 29.25
N VAL A 58 19.89 -19.94 30.15
CA VAL A 58 19.27 -18.72 30.69
C VAL A 58 19.85 -18.52 32.08
N ASP A 59 20.71 -17.53 32.25
CA ASP A 59 21.30 -17.21 33.56
C ASP A 59 20.24 -16.53 34.45
N GLY A 60 20.03 -17.06 35.66
CA GLY A 60 19.15 -16.47 36.67
C GLY A 60 17.71 -16.98 36.69
N GLU A 61 16.81 -16.21 37.32
CA GLU A 61 15.38 -16.54 37.39
C GLU A 61 14.68 -16.23 36.06
N SER A 62 14.26 -17.27 35.34
CA SER A 62 13.57 -17.09 34.05
C SER A 62 12.06 -16.92 34.23
N SER A 63 11.47 -16.08 33.38
CA SER A 63 10.02 -15.88 33.27
C SER A 63 9.53 -16.40 31.92
N LEU A 64 8.41 -17.14 31.93
CA LEU A 64 7.76 -17.63 30.72
C LEU A 64 6.56 -16.74 30.37
N ILE A 65 6.64 -16.03 29.25
CA ILE A 65 5.51 -15.26 28.69
C ILE A 65 4.81 -16.14 27.65
N VAL A 66 3.52 -16.39 27.87
CA VAL A 66 2.68 -17.20 26.98
C VAL A 66 1.61 -16.33 26.35
N ASP A 67 1.62 -16.22 25.02
CA ASP A 67 0.48 -15.68 24.27
C ASP A 67 -0.71 -16.64 24.39
N ALA A 68 -1.76 -16.18 25.07
CA ALA A 68 -2.95 -16.96 25.35
C ALA A 68 -3.67 -17.44 24.08
N MET A 69 -3.79 -16.58 23.07
CA MET A 69 -4.54 -16.92 21.85
C MET A 69 -3.74 -17.90 20.99
N ALA A 70 -2.42 -17.71 20.91
CA ALA A 70 -1.54 -18.60 20.14
C ALA A 70 -1.54 -20.03 20.71
N ILE A 71 -1.44 -20.19 22.04
CA ILE A 71 -1.46 -21.53 22.66
C ILE A 71 -2.82 -22.20 22.50
N LEU A 72 -3.93 -21.46 22.64
CA LEU A 72 -5.28 -21.96 22.41
C LEU A 72 -5.48 -22.42 20.97
N GLN A 73 -5.03 -21.65 19.97
CA GLN A 73 -5.10 -22.06 18.56
C GLN A 73 -4.27 -23.32 18.28
N LYS A 74 -3.07 -23.43 18.88
CA LYS A 74 -2.20 -24.61 18.76
C LYS A 74 -2.79 -25.87 19.41
N MET A 75 -3.62 -25.73 20.44
CA MET A 75 -4.19 -26.86 21.16
C MET A 75 -5.28 -27.60 20.38
N LYS A 76 -5.71 -27.11 19.19
CA LYS A 76 -6.86 -27.66 18.44
C LYS A 76 -8.06 -27.93 19.36
N VAL A 77 -8.37 -26.92 20.17
CA VAL A 77 -9.32 -26.93 21.29
C VAL A 77 -10.70 -27.48 20.90
N TYR A 78 -11.11 -27.30 19.65
CA TYR A 78 -12.37 -27.79 19.08
C TYR A 78 -12.42 -29.31 18.84
N VAL A 79 -11.30 -30.03 19.00
CA VAL A 79 -11.21 -31.49 18.79
C VAL A 79 -11.05 -32.25 20.11
N THR A 80 -10.46 -31.63 21.14
CA THR A 80 -9.93 -32.38 22.30
C THR A 80 -10.69 -32.17 23.61
N SER A 81 -11.44 -31.09 23.76
CA SER A 81 -12.03 -30.72 25.06
C SER A 81 -13.53 -30.46 24.89
N SER A 82 -14.35 -31.19 25.63
CA SER A 82 -15.82 -31.15 25.54
C SER A 82 -16.45 -30.06 26.41
N THR A 83 -15.68 -29.52 27.37
CA THR A 83 -16.09 -28.44 28.27
C THR A 83 -15.01 -27.36 28.45
N PHE A 84 -15.41 -26.17 28.90
CA PHE A 84 -14.46 -25.12 29.27
C PHE A 84 -13.55 -25.52 30.44
N GLY A 85 -14.02 -26.42 31.33
CA GLY A 85 -13.23 -26.93 32.45
C GLY A 85 -12.08 -27.83 31.98
N GLU A 86 -12.36 -28.76 31.07
CA GLU A 86 -11.34 -29.61 30.44
C GLU A 86 -10.32 -28.78 29.66
N LEU A 87 -10.79 -27.80 28.89
CA LEU A 87 -9.91 -26.87 28.19
C LEU A 87 -8.97 -26.13 29.14
N ALA A 88 -9.49 -25.60 30.25
CA ALA A 88 -8.68 -24.90 31.23
C ALA A 88 -7.63 -25.82 31.87
N HIS A 89 -7.99 -27.08 32.14
CA HIS A 89 -7.08 -28.09 32.66
C HIS A 89 -5.96 -28.41 31.66
N ASP A 90 -6.31 -28.74 30.42
CA ASP A 90 -5.34 -29.10 29.38
C ASP A 90 -4.37 -27.93 29.09
N LEU A 91 -4.91 -26.70 29.08
CA LEU A 91 -4.14 -25.48 28.87
C LEU A 91 -3.14 -25.29 30.01
N LEU A 92 -3.61 -25.40 31.26
CA LEU A 92 -2.77 -25.26 32.44
C LEU A 92 -1.64 -26.31 32.44
N MET A 93 -1.95 -27.57 32.16
CA MET A 93 -0.96 -28.65 32.10
C MET A 93 0.11 -28.39 31.04
N LYS A 94 -0.30 -27.87 29.87
CA LYS A 94 0.64 -27.52 28.79
C LYS A 94 1.56 -26.36 29.19
N ILE A 95 1.01 -25.33 29.83
CA ILE A 95 1.78 -24.17 30.33
C ILE A 95 2.77 -24.60 31.42
N ILE A 96 2.34 -25.42 32.38
CA ILE A 96 3.21 -25.95 33.45
C ILE A 96 4.35 -26.79 32.85
N LYS A 97 4.06 -27.63 31.85
CA LYS A 97 5.09 -28.42 31.16
C LYS A 97 6.13 -27.52 30.48
N MET A 98 5.69 -26.47 29.79
CA MET A 98 6.59 -25.48 29.18
C MET A 98 7.47 -24.81 30.23
N ALA A 99 6.87 -24.31 31.33
CA ALA A 99 7.60 -23.64 32.40
C ALA A 99 8.61 -24.56 33.10
N THR A 100 8.27 -25.84 33.27
CA THR A 100 9.16 -26.84 33.85
C THR A 100 10.37 -27.09 32.94
N LEU A 101 10.15 -27.22 31.64
CA LEU A 101 11.21 -27.41 30.64
C LEU A 101 12.15 -26.20 30.55
N SER A 102 11.60 -24.99 30.64
CA SER A 102 12.37 -23.74 30.62
C SER A 102 12.93 -23.32 32.00
N ARG A 103 12.71 -24.13 33.05
CA ARG A 103 13.07 -23.83 34.45
C ARG A 103 12.56 -22.46 34.93
N SER A 104 11.41 -22.03 34.43
CA SER A 104 10.82 -20.73 34.73
C SER A 104 10.08 -20.74 36.06
N LYS A 105 10.36 -19.72 36.89
CA LYS A 105 9.72 -19.56 38.21
C LYS A 105 8.48 -18.68 38.17
N ARG A 106 8.34 -17.86 37.12
CA ARG A 106 7.19 -17.00 36.86
C ARG A 106 6.60 -17.33 35.50
N ILE A 107 5.28 -17.33 35.44
CA ILE A 107 4.50 -17.56 34.23
C ILE A 107 3.56 -16.36 34.05
N ASP A 108 3.68 -15.68 32.92
CA ASP A 108 2.76 -14.61 32.51
C ASP A 108 1.90 -15.12 31.35
N PHE A 109 0.62 -15.39 31.64
CA PHE A 109 -0.37 -15.77 30.64
C PHE A 109 -1.04 -14.52 30.07
N VAL A 110 -0.64 -14.12 28.87
CA VAL A 110 -0.99 -12.82 28.28
C VAL A 110 -2.13 -12.98 27.29
N GLY A 111 -3.31 -12.55 27.72
CA GLY A 111 -4.48 -12.41 26.85
C GLY A 111 -4.53 -11.03 26.19
N ASP A 112 -5.09 -11.00 24.98
CA ASP A 112 -5.42 -9.75 24.31
C ASP A 112 -6.47 -8.95 25.10
N ARG A 113 -6.23 -7.65 25.27
CA ARG A 113 -7.25 -6.68 25.72
C ARG A 113 -7.77 -5.89 24.52
N TYR A 114 -9.08 -5.64 24.49
CA TYR A 114 -9.76 -4.86 23.45
C TYR A 114 -10.52 -3.68 24.05
N PRO A 115 -9.85 -2.53 24.27
CA PRO A 115 -10.53 -1.29 24.60
C PRO A 115 -11.49 -0.90 23.45
N ALA A 116 -12.66 -0.35 23.80
CA ALA A 116 -13.70 0.01 22.83
C ALA A 116 -13.17 0.91 21.70
N HIS A 117 -12.41 1.95 22.05
CA HIS A 117 -11.76 2.87 21.12
C HIS A 117 -10.27 2.51 20.97
N SER A 118 -9.97 1.50 20.14
CA SER A 118 -8.58 1.16 19.80
C SER A 118 -8.47 0.62 18.39
N ILE A 119 -7.32 0.87 17.75
CA ILE A 119 -6.95 0.28 16.44
C ILE A 119 -7.09 -1.26 16.50
N LYS A 120 -6.74 -1.86 17.64
CA LYS A 120 -6.83 -3.31 17.85
C LYS A 120 -8.27 -3.84 17.86
N ASN A 121 -9.25 -3.02 18.25
CA ASN A 121 -10.66 -3.41 18.22
C ASN A 121 -11.24 -3.37 16.80
N LEU A 122 -10.82 -2.39 15.97
CA LEU A 122 -11.12 -2.36 14.53
C LEU A 122 -10.65 -3.65 13.83
N GLU A 123 -9.42 -4.06 14.10
CA GLU A 123 -8.86 -5.30 13.52
C GLU A 123 -9.56 -6.56 14.02
N ARG A 124 -10.07 -6.58 15.27
CA ARG A 124 -10.79 -7.73 15.83
C ARG A 124 -12.08 -8.02 15.07
N GLU A 125 -12.84 -7.02 14.68
CA GLU A 125 -14.07 -7.22 13.90
C GLU A 125 -13.78 -7.74 12.49
N LYS A 126 -12.59 -7.41 11.94
CA LYS A 126 -12.15 -7.79 10.59
C LYS A 126 -11.20 -8.99 10.55
N ARG A 127 -11.03 -9.70 11.69
CA ARG A 127 -9.98 -10.71 11.89
C ARG A 127 -10.14 -12.00 11.10
N SER A 128 -11.28 -12.23 10.45
CA SER A 128 -11.40 -13.30 9.45
C SER A 128 -10.44 -13.13 8.27
N GLU A 129 -9.82 -11.94 8.11
CA GLU A 129 -9.07 -11.58 6.90
C GLU A 129 -7.63 -11.08 7.14
N GLY A 130 -7.10 -11.10 8.38
CA GLY A 130 -5.72 -10.70 8.71
C GLY A 130 -5.62 -9.40 9.52
N CYS A 131 -4.49 -9.22 10.24
CA CYS A 131 -4.22 -8.18 11.23
C CYS A 131 -3.28 -7.10 10.67
N ASP A 132 -3.73 -6.39 9.65
CA ASP A 132 -2.94 -5.33 9.00
C ASP A 132 -3.51 -3.98 9.48
N THR A 133 -2.72 -3.16 10.19
CA THR A 133 -3.16 -1.80 10.60
C THR A 133 -2.89 -0.73 9.54
N THR A 134 -2.07 -1.08 8.54
CA THR A 134 -1.76 -0.29 7.36
C THR A 134 -2.02 -1.13 6.11
N SER A 135 -2.48 -0.49 5.03
CA SER A 135 -2.79 -1.22 3.80
C SER A 135 -1.52 -1.67 3.07
N SER A 136 -1.60 -2.74 2.31
CA SER A 136 -0.66 -2.97 1.21
C SER A 136 -1.07 -2.17 -0.04
N PHE A 137 -0.19 -2.14 -1.05
CA PHE A 137 -0.55 -1.62 -2.36
C PHE A 137 -1.15 -2.72 -3.25
N HIS A 138 -2.13 -2.38 -4.09
CA HIS A 138 -2.81 -3.34 -4.96
C HIS A 138 -1.82 -4.05 -5.89
N GLY A 139 -1.95 -5.38 -6.00
CA GLY A 139 -1.08 -6.20 -6.84
C GLY A 139 0.39 -6.28 -6.37
N LYS A 140 0.72 -5.70 -5.21
CA LYS A 140 2.09 -5.61 -4.69
C LYS A 140 2.27 -6.48 -3.45
N GLY A 141 2.94 -7.62 -3.63
CA GLY A 141 3.17 -8.59 -2.55
C GLY A 141 4.33 -8.23 -1.62
N LYS A 142 4.23 -8.70 -0.36
CA LYS A 142 5.24 -8.50 0.70
C LYS A 142 6.66 -8.96 0.34
N ALA A 143 6.80 -10.07 -0.39
CA ALA A 143 8.12 -10.54 -0.86
C ALA A 143 8.75 -9.57 -1.89
N THR A 144 7.93 -9.00 -2.78
CA THR A 144 8.39 -7.97 -3.73
C THR A 144 8.81 -6.70 -3.01
N THR A 145 8.05 -6.30 -1.97
CA THR A 145 8.41 -5.17 -1.08
C THR A 145 9.80 -5.37 -0.49
N LEU A 146 10.05 -6.53 0.13
CA LEU A 146 11.35 -6.83 0.72
C LEU A 146 12.48 -6.84 -0.33
N LYS A 147 12.22 -7.40 -1.52
CA LYS A 147 13.20 -7.42 -2.62
C LYS A 147 13.62 -6.01 -3.05
N VAL A 148 12.66 -5.09 -3.22
CA VAL A 148 12.95 -3.70 -3.59
C VAL A 148 13.61 -2.94 -2.43
N ALA A 149 13.22 -3.21 -1.19
CA ALA A 149 13.88 -2.59 -0.04
C ALA A 149 15.37 -2.98 0.03
N ARG A 150 15.70 -4.23 -0.28
CA ARG A 150 17.08 -4.74 -0.28
C ARG A 150 17.93 -4.31 -1.47
N SER A 151 17.35 -3.75 -2.51
CA SER A 151 18.12 -3.36 -3.70
C SER A 151 18.94 -2.09 -3.50
N LYS A 152 18.67 -1.30 -2.46
CA LYS A 152 19.45 -0.10 -2.09
C LYS A 152 19.54 0.04 -0.58
N ASP A 153 20.75 0.30 -0.07
CA ASP A 153 20.98 0.50 1.37
C ASP A 153 20.20 1.69 1.94
N VAL A 154 19.93 2.72 1.12
CA VAL A 154 19.12 3.88 1.53
C VAL A 154 17.69 3.47 1.90
N HIS A 155 17.11 2.50 1.19
CA HIS A 155 15.77 1.99 1.48
C HIS A 155 15.75 1.24 2.81
N LEU A 156 16.71 0.33 3.02
CA LEU A 156 16.86 -0.38 4.30
C LEU A 156 17.10 0.57 5.46
N SER A 157 17.96 1.56 5.27
CA SER A 157 18.26 2.58 6.28
C SER A 157 17.02 3.42 6.61
N CYS A 158 16.21 3.78 5.62
CA CYS A 158 14.94 4.45 5.83
C CYS A 158 13.99 3.58 6.68
N PHE A 159 13.76 2.32 6.30
CA PHE A 159 12.92 1.39 7.06
C PHE A 159 13.43 1.17 8.50
N ALA A 160 14.74 1.04 8.67
CA ALA A 160 15.39 0.87 9.97
C ALA A 160 15.24 2.10 10.88
N ASN A 161 14.91 3.26 10.35
CA ASN A 161 14.69 4.50 11.11
C ASN A 161 13.20 4.84 11.31
N LEU A 162 12.27 4.07 10.77
CA LEU A 162 10.84 4.30 11.00
C LEU A 162 10.49 4.16 12.49
N GLY A 163 9.62 5.06 12.95
CA GLY A 163 9.15 5.08 14.33
C GLY A 163 10.18 5.57 15.36
N THR A 164 11.30 6.16 14.93
CA THR A 164 12.21 6.91 15.83
C THR A 164 11.52 8.15 16.41
N SER A 165 10.67 8.77 15.61
CA SER A 165 9.70 9.80 15.97
C SER A 165 8.29 9.26 15.68
N VAL A 166 7.27 9.82 16.35
CA VAL A 166 5.87 9.47 16.12
C VAL A 166 5.31 10.07 14.83
N SER A 167 5.89 11.18 14.38
CA SER A 167 5.61 11.82 13.09
C SER A 167 6.80 11.68 12.14
N PRO A 168 6.57 11.46 10.83
CA PRO A 168 7.64 11.44 9.83
C PRO A 168 8.29 12.83 9.72
N SER A 169 9.60 12.85 9.46
CA SER A 169 10.29 14.04 8.98
C SER A 169 10.15 14.16 7.46
N ASP A 170 10.49 15.34 6.91
CA ASP A 170 10.52 15.56 5.46
C ASP A 170 11.48 14.59 4.76
N GLU A 171 12.63 14.31 5.38
CA GLU A 171 13.61 13.35 4.87
C GLU A 171 13.03 11.92 4.79
N ILE A 172 12.39 11.45 5.87
CA ILE A 172 11.75 10.11 5.86
C ILE A 172 10.63 10.06 4.82
N THR A 173 9.85 11.14 4.70
CA THR A 173 8.77 11.23 3.72
C THR A 173 9.32 11.14 2.30
N LEU A 174 10.38 11.90 1.98
CA LEU A 174 11.04 11.88 0.68
C LEU A 174 11.62 10.50 0.35
N GLN A 175 12.32 9.87 1.30
CA GLN A 175 12.90 8.53 1.09
C GLN A 175 11.83 7.46 0.88
N LEU A 176 10.68 7.55 1.56
CA LEU A 176 9.55 6.65 1.34
C LEU A 176 8.87 6.90 0.00
N SER A 177 8.78 8.16 -0.47
CA SER A 177 8.31 8.47 -1.82
C SER A 177 9.25 7.90 -2.89
N ASN A 178 10.56 8.06 -2.73
CA ASN A 178 11.58 7.42 -3.59
C ASN A 178 11.41 5.91 -3.63
N TYR A 179 11.21 5.30 -2.47
CA TYR A 179 10.97 3.87 -2.35
C TYR A 179 9.70 3.45 -3.10
N VAL A 180 8.59 4.18 -2.96
CA VAL A 180 7.35 3.89 -3.67
C VAL A 180 7.53 4.05 -5.18
N CYS A 181 8.17 5.11 -5.66
CA CYS A 181 8.51 5.27 -7.09
C CYS A 181 9.28 4.06 -7.63
N HIS A 182 10.34 3.65 -6.91
CA HIS A 182 11.11 2.45 -7.25
C HIS A 182 10.23 1.19 -7.24
N PHE A 183 9.36 1.04 -6.24
CA PHE A 183 8.46 -0.09 -6.12
C PHE A 183 7.46 -0.22 -7.28
N TYR A 184 7.17 0.88 -7.98
CA TYR A 184 6.37 0.91 -9.20
C TYR A 184 7.18 0.82 -10.51
N GLY A 185 8.51 0.70 -10.41
CA GLY A 185 9.43 0.51 -11.54
C GLY A 185 10.16 1.78 -11.99
N TYR A 186 10.10 2.86 -11.20
CA TYR A 186 10.68 4.17 -11.53
C TYR A 186 11.77 4.53 -10.51
N GLU A 187 12.91 3.84 -10.61
CA GLU A 187 13.98 3.82 -9.61
C GLU A 187 14.67 5.18 -9.35
N HIS A 188 14.61 6.09 -10.33
CA HIS A 188 15.26 7.41 -10.31
C HIS A 188 14.28 8.56 -10.06
N GLN A 189 13.04 8.26 -9.63
CA GLN A 189 12.01 9.25 -9.38
C GLN A 189 11.69 9.34 -7.89
N SER A 190 11.32 10.55 -7.46
CA SER A 190 10.92 10.87 -6.08
C SER A 190 9.48 11.37 -5.99
N ASP A 191 8.98 11.97 -7.07
CA ASP A 191 7.63 12.48 -7.18
C ASP A 191 6.66 11.37 -7.62
N VAL A 192 5.84 10.90 -6.68
CA VAL A 192 4.85 9.86 -6.93
C VAL A 192 3.72 10.30 -7.86
N ASN A 193 3.39 11.60 -7.90
CA ASN A 193 2.39 12.14 -8.83
C ASN A 193 2.94 12.14 -10.27
N LEU A 194 4.22 12.50 -10.45
CA LEU A 194 4.90 12.34 -11.74
C LEU A 194 4.90 10.87 -12.17
N VAL A 195 5.31 9.95 -11.29
CA VAL A 195 5.30 8.51 -11.61
C VAL A 195 3.89 8.01 -11.92
N ARG A 196 2.86 8.53 -11.26
CA ARG A 196 1.46 8.23 -11.55
C ARG A 196 1.07 8.63 -12.97
N TYR A 197 1.46 9.82 -13.39
CA TYR A 197 1.27 10.30 -14.76
C TYR A 197 2.06 9.48 -15.80
N LEU A 198 3.34 9.19 -15.53
CA LEU A 198 4.17 8.37 -16.42
C LEU A 198 3.61 6.94 -16.57
N ALA A 199 3.11 6.36 -15.49
CA ALA A 199 2.47 5.05 -15.49
C ALA A 199 1.21 5.03 -16.37
N LEU A 200 0.40 6.09 -16.31
CA LEU A 200 -0.76 6.23 -17.20
C LEU A 200 -0.32 6.36 -18.67
N LYS A 201 0.68 7.19 -18.96
CA LYS A 201 1.23 7.38 -20.32
C LYS A 201 1.80 6.09 -20.91
N ALA A 202 2.44 5.26 -20.08
CA ALA A 202 2.90 3.94 -20.47
C ALA A 202 1.74 2.99 -20.85
N GLY A 203 0.53 3.24 -20.36
CA GLY A 203 -0.70 2.52 -20.72
C GLY A 203 -1.41 1.85 -19.56
N LYS A 204 -0.98 2.06 -18.31
CA LYS A 204 -1.70 1.56 -17.12
C LYS A 204 -2.93 2.44 -16.90
N CYS A 205 -4.08 1.98 -17.40
CA CYS A 205 -5.33 2.76 -17.37
C CYS A 205 -6.22 2.47 -16.14
N GLU A 206 -5.84 1.47 -15.34
CA GLU A 206 -6.54 1.08 -14.11
C GLU A 206 -5.90 1.80 -12.91
N GLU A 207 -6.69 2.57 -12.16
CA GLU A 207 -6.17 3.34 -11.01
C GLU A 207 -5.50 2.47 -9.95
N GLU A 208 -6.00 1.26 -9.73
CA GLU A 208 -5.45 0.28 -8.78
C GLU A 208 -4.00 -0.09 -9.13
N LEU A 209 -3.62 -0.04 -10.42
CA LEU A 209 -2.27 -0.36 -10.90
C LEU A 209 -1.33 0.85 -10.93
N LEU A 210 -1.87 2.05 -10.72
CA LEU A 210 -1.08 3.27 -10.60
C LEU A 210 -0.47 3.36 -9.19
N PRO A 211 0.67 4.06 -9.02
CA PRO A 211 1.13 4.44 -7.67
C PRO A 211 0.07 5.30 -6.95
N PRO A 212 0.06 5.33 -5.61
CA PRO A 212 -0.74 6.31 -4.88
C PRO A 212 -0.35 7.73 -5.31
N ASN A 213 -1.30 8.67 -5.22
CA ASN A 213 -0.92 10.08 -5.24
C ASN A 213 -0.24 10.48 -3.92
N GLU A 214 0.41 11.63 -3.93
CA GLU A 214 1.15 12.16 -2.79
C GLU A 214 0.29 12.30 -1.53
N ASP A 215 -0.92 12.85 -1.64
CA ASP A 215 -1.82 13.07 -0.50
C ASP A 215 -2.17 11.77 0.24
N SER A 216 -2.58 10.75 -0.51
CA SER A 216 -2.91 9.43 0.05
C SER A 216 -1.68 8.68 0.57
N LEU A 217 -0.53 8.85 -0.10
CA LEU A 217 0.74 8.27 0.34
C LEU A 217 1.20 8.90 1.66
N LEU A 218 1.10 10.21 1.81
CA LEU A 218 1.51 10.91 3.02
C LEU A 218 0.73 10.38 4.22
N LEU A 219 -0.60 10.29 4.14
CA LEU A 219 -1.42 9.72 5.22
C LEU A 219 -1.07 8.25 5.50
N HIS A 220 -0.69 7.48 4.47
CA HIS A 220 -0.17 6.13 4.66
C HIS A 220 1.14 6.12 5.45
N ILE A 221 2.09 7.01 5.11
CA ILE A 221 3.36 7.16 5.81
C ILE A 221 3.12 7.51 7.27
N TYR A 222 2.24 8.46 7.58
CA TYR A 222 1.88 8.81 8.95
C TYR A 222 1.38 7.60 9.74
N ARG A 223 0.48 6.79 9.15
CA ARG A 223 -0.02 5.57 9.81
C ARG A 223 1.10 4.55 10.06
N ALA A 224 1.94 4.32 9.05
CA ALA A 224 3.04 3.37 9.14
C ALA A 224 4.08 3.78 10.19
N VAL A 225 4.46 5.08 10.23
CA VAL A 225 5.38 5.63 11.22
C VAL A 225 4.81 5.53 12.62
N TYR A 226 3.53 5.89 12.81
CA TYR A 226 2.86 5.77 14.11
C TYR A 226 2.85 4.32 14.61
N GLN A 227 2.55 3.37 13.73
CA GLN A 227 2.59 1.95 14.06
C GLN A 227 4.00 1.48 14.42
N CYS A 228 5.01 1.86 13.63
CA CYS A 228 6.41 1.54 13.92
C CYS A 228 6.89 2.19 15.22
N TYR A 229 6.41 3.39 15.56
CA TYR A 229 6.73 4.06 16.82
C TYR A 229 6.24 3.25 18.02
N ILE A 230 5.01 2.73 17.96
CA ILE A 230 4.48 1.82 18.99
C ILE A 230 5.36 0.58 19.11
N TRP A 231 5.67 -0.08 17.99
CA TRP A 231 6.48 -1.29 17.99
C TRP A 231 7.90 -1.08 18.51
N ARG A 232 8.54 0.03 18.14
CA ARG A 232 9.87 0.39 18.62
C ARG A 232 9.90 0.60 20.13
N ASN A 233 8.80 1.08 20.70
CA ASN A 233 8.65 1.33 22.13
C ASN A 233 7.91 0.19 22.86
N ALA A 234 7.86 -1.02 22.30
CA ALA A 234 7.12 -2.16 22.86
C ALA A 234 7.61 -2.58 24.27
N THR A 235 8.83 -2.24 24.65
CA THR A 235 9.38 -2.50 25.99
C THR A 235 8.96 -1.46 27.02
N GLN A 236 8.36 -0.34 26.61
CA GLN A 236 7.83 0.66 27.53
C GLN A 236 6.46 0.21 28.07
N PRO A 237 6.29 0.01 29.39
CA PRO A 237 5.03 -0.50 29.94
C PRO A 237 3.84 0.45 29.72
N ILE A 238 4.10 1.76 29.68
CA ILE A 238 3.09 2.80 29.46
C ILE A 238 3.66 3.77 28.44
N LEU A 239 3.17 3.68 27.21
CA LEU A 239 3.51 4.61 26.14
C LEU A 239 2.46 5.72 26.08
N LYS A 240 2.89 6.97 26.28
CA LYS A 240 2.03 8.14 26.06
C LYS A 240 1.97 8.45 24.58
N LEU A 241 0.89 7.99 23.93
CA LEU A 241 0.69 8.18 22.51
C LEU A 241 -0.01 9.52 22.21
N PRO A 242 0.40 10.23 21.14
CA PRO A 242 -0.38 11.35 20.64
C PRO A 242 -1.67 10.84 19.99
N ASN A 243 -2.58 11.77 19.71
CA ASN A 243 -3.87 11.45 19.13
C ASN A 243 -3.71 10.78 17.76
N PHE A 244 -4.29 9.59 17.61
CA PHE A 244 -4.21 8.81 16.38
C PHE A 244 -4.92 9.51 15.21
N THR A 245 -5.88 10.42 15.46
CA THR A 245 -6.57 11.15 14.39
C THR A 245 -5.67 12.10 13.60
N GLU A 246 -4.53 12.49 14.18
CA GLU A 246 -3.51 13.31 13.51
C GLU A 246 -2.56 12.47 12.64
N HIS A 247 -2.69 11.14 12.69
CA HIS A 247 -1.75 10.20 12.06
C HIS A 247 -2.42 9.34 10.97
N GLY A 248 -3.42 9.89 10.29
CA GLY A 248 -4.05 9.24 9.13
C GLY A 248 -5.22 8.30 9.46
N TRP A 249 -5.82 8.47 10.64
CA TRP A 249 -7.09 7.85 11.03
C TRP A 249 -8.15 8.92 11.35
N SER A 250 -9.40 8.53 11.42
CA SER A 250 -10.53 9.38 11.81
C SER A 250 -11.51 8.59 12.67
N ILE A 251 -12.50 9.29 13.24
CA ILE A 251 -13.66 8.68 13.92
C ILE A 251 -14.87 9.02 13.05
N ASP A 252 -15.65 8.01 12.68
CA ASP A 252 -16.89 8.21 11.93
C ASP A 252 -18.05 8.64 12.84
N GLU A 253 -19.21 8.92 12.24
CA GLU A 253 -20.42 9.36 12.96
C GLU A 253 -20.91 8.33 13.99
N SER A 254 -20.57 7.05 13.82
CA SER A 254 -20.91 5.97 14.75
C SER A 254 -19.93 5.84 15.92
N GLY A 255 -18.86 6.65 15.96
CA GLY A 255 -17.82 6.58 16.96
C GLY A 255 -16.76 5.52 16.68
N LYS A 256 -16.76 4.93 15.47
CA LYS A 256 -15.80 3.90 15.06
C LYS A 256 -14.56 4.52 14.44
N VAL A 257 -13.40 3.96 14.75
CA VAL A 257 -12.13 4.37 14.14
C VAL A 257 -12.07 3.86 12.70
N CYS A 258 -11.80 4.78 11.77
CA CYS A 258 -11.70 4.52 10.34
C CYS A 258 -10.37 5.05 9.79
N VAL A 259 -9.95 4.55 8.63
CA VAL A 259 -8.77 5.08 7.94
C VAL A 259 -9.12 6.40 7.29
N LYS A 260 -8.32 7.44 7.53
CA LYS A 260 -8.37 8.67 6.75
C LYS A 260 -7.55 8.44 5.49
N TRP A 261 -8.24 8.18 4.38
CA TRP A 261 -7.60 7.81 3.13
C TRP A 261 -6.94 8.98 2.39
N MET A 262 -7.55 10.16 2.48
CA MET A 262 -7.17 11.36 1.74
C MET A 262 -7.44 12.60 2.61
N SER A 263 -6.70 13.67 2.37
CA SER A 263 -6.98 15.02 2.89
C SER A 263 -7.70 15.87 1.87
N LEU A 264 -7.42 15.61 0.58
CA LEU A 264 -8.00 16.33 -0.54
C LEU A 264 -9.31 15.68 -0.98
N PRO A 265 -10.26 16.46 -1.52
CA PRO A 265 -11.44 15.90 -2.15
C PRO A 265 -11.02 15.01 -3.34
N PRO A 266 -11.81 13.98 -3.68
CA PRO A 266 -11.59 13.25 -4.91
C PRO A 266 -11.68 14.18 -6.12
N ALA A 267 -11.06 13.76 -7.22
CA ALA A 267 -11.23 14.38 -8.52
C ALA A 267 -12.73 14.60 -8.83
N PRO A 268 -13.18 15.81 -9.22
CA PRO A 268 -14.58 16.06 -9.57
C PRO A 268 -15.13 15.09 -10.61
N ASP A 269 -16.42 14.75 -10.47
CA ASP A 269 -17.14 13.77 -11.32
C ASP A 269 -17.08 14.08 -12.82
N SER A 270 -16.96 15.35 -13.17
CA SER A 270 -16.79 15.82 -14.55
C SER A 270 -15.48 15.37 -15.21
N MET A 271 -14.56 14.76 -14.44
CA MET A 271 -13.24 14.34 -14.91
C MET A 271 -13.16 12.86 -15.38
N PHE A 272 -14.25 12.09 -15.42
CA PHE A 272 -14.22 10.61 -15.50
C PHE A 272 -14.51 9.91 -16.86
N VAL A 273 -13.95 10.33 -18.02
CA VAL A 273 -13.93 9.52 -19.28
C VAL A 273 -12.59 9.50 -20.11
N LEU A 274 -11.77 8.43 -20.17
CA LEU A 274 -10.39 8.42 -20.70
C LEU A 274 -10.53 7.97 -22.11
N VAL A 275 -10.44 8.92 -23.01
CA VAL A 275 -10.46 8.64 -24.42
C VAL A 275 -9.06 8.91 -24.93
N ASN A 276 -8.25 7.86 -24.99
CA ASN A 276 -7.01 7.88 -25.75
C ASN A 276 -7.24 7.17 -27.10
N CYS A 277 -6.41 7.52 -28.08
CA CYS A 277 -6.42 6.88 -29.38
C CYS A 277 -5.03 6.33 -29.71
N LYS A 278 -5.00 5.36 -30.61
CA LYS A 278 -3.78 4.81 -31.24
C LYS A 278 -3.81 5.02 -32.76
N SER A 279 -4.42 6.12 -33.19
CA SER A 279 -4.69 6.36 -34.60
C SER A 279 -3.38 6.65 -35.35
N THR A 280 -3.14 5.94 -36.44
CA THR A 280 -1.98 6.14 -37.32
C THR A 280 -2.25 7.11 -38.47
N LYS A 281 -3.49 7.60 -38.61
CA LYS A 281 -3.94 8.47 -39.72
C LYS A 281 -4.31 9.88 -39.25
N GLY A 282 -3.46 10.48 -38.43
CA GLY A 282 -3.52 11.91 -38.08
C GLY A 282 -4.74 12.43 -37.31
N CYS A 283 -5.65 11.56 -36.84
CA CYS A 283 -6.79 11.92 -35.97
C CYS A 283 -7.81 12.92 -36.57
N GLU A 284 -7.91 13.00 -37.90
CA GLU A 284 -8.77 14.00 -38.57
C GLU A 284 -10.25 13.59 -38.63
N ASN A 285 -10.56 12.29 -38.52
CA ASN A 285 -11.91 11.75 -38.68
C ASN A 285 -12.33 10.87 -37.49
N ASN A 286 -13.58 10.41 -37.52
CA ASN A 286 -14.20 9.61 -36.46
C ASN A 286 -13.61 8.19 -36.29
N ARG A 287 -12.54 7.82 -37.02
CA ARG A 287 -11.73 6.64 -36.69
C ARG A 287 -10.87 6.87 -35.45
N CYS A 288 -10.55 8.13 -35.14
CA CYS A 288 -9.97 8.49 -33.85
C CYS A 288 -11.07 8.48 -32.77
N SER A 289 -10.87 7.70 -31.71
CA SER A 289 -11.78 7.62 -30.56
C SER A 289 -11.96 8.98 -29.88
N CYS A 290 -10.91 9.78 -29.77
CA CYS A 290 -10.94 11.14 -29.21
C CYS A 290 -11.87 12.03 -30.04
N LYS A 291 -11.63 12.10 -31.37
CA LYS A 291 -12.45 12.88 -32.31
C LYS A 291 -13.91 12.43 -32.31
N LYS A 292 -14.15 11.11 -32.35
CA LYS A 292 -15.49 10.51 -32.29
C LYS A 292 -16.24 10.90 -31.01
N SER A 293 -15.52 11.07 -29.90
CA SER A 293 -16.07 11.48 -28.61
C SER A 293 -16.16 12.99 -28.42
N GLY A 294 -15.78 13.78 -29.45
CA GLY A 294 -15.76 15.24 -29.43
C GLY A 294 -14.63 15.84 -28.60
N LEU A 295 -13.50 15.14 -28.46
CA LEU A 295 -12.37 15.54 -27.61
C LEU A 295 -11.11 15.79 -28.43
N GLN A 296 -10.25 16.70 -27.96
CA GLN A 296 -8.89 16.84 -28.43
C GLN A 296 -8.04 15.65 -27.94
N CYS A 297 -7.10 15.21 -28.76
CA CYS A 297 -6.09 14.25 -28.34
C CYS A 297 -5.15 14.91 -27.34
N THR A 298 -4.83 14.18 -26.27
CA THR A 298 -3.83 14.56 -25.28
C THR A 298 -2.53 13.80 -25.52
N ASP A 299 -1.48 14.19 -24.80
CA ASP A 299 -0.19 13.52 -24.67
C ASP A 299 -0.24 12.06 -24.16
N VAL A 300 -1.39 11.63 -23.63
CA VAL A 300 -1.68 10.23 -23.26
C VAL A 300 -2.10 9.39 -24.50
N CYS A 301 -2.42 10.03 -25.63
CA CYS A 301 -2.72 9.34 -26.89
C CYS A 301 -1.43 8.79 -27.53
N LYS A 302 -1.53 7.61 -28.14
CA LYS A 302 -0.44 6.97 -28.90
C LYS A 302 -0.68 7.10 -30.40
N CYS A 303 -1.20 8.23 -30.85
CA CYS A 303 -1.47 8.51 -32.26
C CYS A 303 -0.27 9.13 -32.96
N CYS A 304 -0.10 8.84 -34.25
CA CYS A 304 0.94 9.40 -35.11
C CYS A 304 0.41 10.62 -35.87
N ASP A 305 1.26 11.64 -36.05
CA ASP A 305 0.98 12.87 -36.81
C ASP A 305 -0.35 13.53 -36.44
N CYS A 306 -0.61 13.65 -35.14
CA CYS A 306 -1.92 14.03 -34.62
C CYS A 306 -2.28 15.47 -34.99
N LYS A 307 -3.36 15.64 -35.76
CA LYS A 307 -3.95 16.96 -36.09
C LYS A 307 -5.13 17.34 -35.20
N ASN A 308 -5.35 16.58 -34.12
CA ASN A 308 -6.43 16.79 -33.15
C ASN A 308 -5.89 17.19 -31.76
N GLY A 309 -4.63 17.62 -31.66
CA GLY A 309 -4.03 18.11 -30.40
C GLY A 309 -4.50 19.52 -30.01
N LYS A 310 -4.06 20.01 -28.83
CA LYS A 310 -4.14 21.43 -28.49
C LYS A 310 -3.25 22.22 -29.48
N ALA A 311 -3.64 23.46 -29.82
CA ALA A 311 -2.74 24.36 -30.53
C ALA A 311 -1.73 24.90 -29.51
N ASP A 312 -0.44 24.68 -29.74
CA ASP A 312 0.62 25.15 -28.85
C ASP A 312 0.55 26.69 -28.75
N SER A 313 0.25 27.19 -27.56
CA SER A 313 0.67 28.54 -27.17
C SER A 313 2.08 28.39 -26.61
N ASP A 314 3.04 29.04 -27.26
CA ASP A 314 4.47 29.02 -26.95
C ASP A 314 4.75 29.09 -25.43
N ASP A 315 5.35 28.03 -24.88
CA ASP A 315 6.09 28.07 -23.62
C ASP A 315 7.48 27.46 -23.88
N PRO A 316 8.58 28.14 -23.50
CA PRO A 316 9.91 27.80 -23.98
C PRO A 316 10.53 26.62 -23.23
N ASP A 317 10.95 25.64 -24.03
CA ASP A 317 12.15 24.80 -23.90
C ASP A 317 12.40 24.08 -22.56
N ASP A 318 12.08 22.79 -22.51
CA ASP A 318 12.73 21.84 -21.61
C ASP A 318 13.20 20.64 -22.43
N SER A 319 14.47 20.72 -22.83
CA SER A 319 15.17 19.68 -23.57
C SER A 319 15.59 18.57 -22.61
N ASP A 320 14.83 17.47 -22.57
CA ASP A 320 15.35 16.16 -22.20
C ASP A 320 14.82 15.11 -23.19
N ASN A 321 15.68 14.80 -24.16
CA ASN A 321 15.48 13.78 -25.18
C ASN A 321 15.67 12.38 -24.57
N ASP A 322 14.59 11.76 -24.13
CA ASP A 322 14.52 10.30 -24.08
C ASP A 322 13.68 9.81 -25.27
N VAL A 323 14.40 9.47 -26.34
CA VAL A 323 13.86 8.87 -27.55
C VAL A 323 13.30 7.49 -27.20
N PHE A 324 11.97 7.39 -27.07
CA PHE A 324 11.27 6.11 -27.13
C PHE A 324 11.15 5.70 -28.61
N GLU A 325 12.09 4.89 -29.10
CA GLU A 325 11.94 4.22 -30.39
C GLU A 325 10.78 3.20 -30.28
N CYS A 326 9.65 3.51 -30.92
CA CYS A 326 8.57 2.55 -31.12
C CYS A 326 8.96 1.62 -32.29
N SER A 327 9.71 0.57 -31.99
CA SER A 327 9.85 -0.58 -32.89
C SER A 327 8.60 -1.44 -32.77
N ASP A 328 7.57 -1.13 -33.56
CA ASP A 328 6.65 -2.11 -34.17
C ASP A 328 5.55 -1.40 -34.98
N CYS A 329 5.92 -0.99 -36.20
CA CYS A 329 4.97 -0.76 -37.29
C CYS A 329 5.25 -1.80 -38.38
N SER A 330 4.96 -3.07 -38.09
CA SER A 330 4.94 -4.12 -39.11
C SER A 330 3.54 -4.20 -39.71
N ILE A 331 3.47 -3.84 -40.99
CA ILE A 331 2.31 -3.84 -41.87
C ILE A 331 1.84 -5.29 -42.07
N ASP A 332 0.58 -5.58 -41.76
CA ASP A 332 -0.09 -6.80 -42.23
C ASP A 332 -1.25 -6.39 -43.14
N SER A 333 -0.93 -6.14 -44.41
CA SER A 333 -1.92 -5.98 -45.47
C SER A 333 -2.13 -7.33 -46.15
N LYS A 334 -3.06 -8.12 -45.63
CA LYS A 334 -3.70 -9.17 -46.44
C LYS A 334 -4.85 -8.53 -47.22
N GLN A 335 -4.59 -8.22 -48.48
CA GLN A 335 -5.64 -8.01 -49.47
C GLN A 335 -6.22 -9.38 -49.84
N GLU A 336 -7.53 -9.49 -49.70
CA GLU A 336 -8.36 -10.49 -50.39
C GLU A 336 -8.17 -10.34 -51.91
N SER A 337 -8.00 -11.47 -52.59
CA SER A 337 -8.18 -11.62 -54.03
C SER A 337 -9.31 -12.63 -54.24
N ASP A 338 -10.18 -12.32 -55.19
CA ASP A 338 -11.33 -13.10 -55.67
C ASP A 338 -11.11 -14.61 -55.80
#